data_AF-A0A4Y2L2K3-F1
#
_entry.id   AF-A0A4Y2L2K3-F1
#
_cell.length_a   1.000
_cell.length_b   1.000
_cell.length_c   1.000
_cell.angle_alpha   90.00
_cell.angle_beta   90.00
_cell.angle_gamma   90.00
#
_symmetry.space_group_name_H-M   'P 1'
#
loop_
_entity.id
_entity.type
_entity.pdbx_description
1 polymer ?
#
loop_
_entity_poly.entity_id
_entity_poly.type
_entity_poly.pdbx_seq_one_letter_code
_entity_poly.pdbx_strand_id
1 'polypeptide(L)'
;MSIVGEKLSSDIEAGNSFIAELQDLIMKAKLTAYQIYNCDETALYWRALPTKTLAAENEAVAPGGEKMMNRVKILGMCECFWLTSYKADFGGKE
;
A
#
# COMPACT_ATOMS: atom_id res chain seq x y z
N MET A 1 15.31 -15.43 7.88
CA MET A 1 14.45 -14.59 7.03
C MET A 1 15.32 -14.10 5.89
N SER A 2 15.16 -14.64 4.69
CA SER A 2 15.91 -14.18 3.52
C SER A 2 15.17 -12.96 2.97
N ILE A 3 15.82 -11.80 2.98
CA ILE A 3 15.34 -10.60 2.33
C ILE A 3 15.48 -10.87 0.83
N VAL A 4 14.37 -11.14 0.15
CA VAL A 4 14.32 -11.35 -1.29
C VAL A 4 13.67 -10.12 -1.91
N GLY A 5 14.47 -9.32 -2.61
CA GLY A 5 14.02 -8.72 -3.87
C GLY A 5 13.42 -7.31 -3.85
N GLU A 6 13.63 -6.48 -2.84
CA GLU A 6 13.33 -5.04 -3.01
C GLU A 6 14.58 -4.29 -3.47
N LYS A 7 14.54 -3.77 -4.71
CA LYS A 7 15.52 -2.80 -5.19
C LYS A 7 15.33 -1.53 -4.35
N LEU A 8 16.22 -1.35 -3.37
CA LEU A 8 16.32 -0.19 -2.46
C LEU A 8 16.78 1.10 -3.16
N SER A 9 16.47 1.31 -4.44
CA SER A 9 16.73 2.59 -5.11
C SER A 9 15.44 3.14 -5.69
N SER A 10 14.87 4.13 -5.02
CA SER A 10 13.80 4.94 -5.58
C SER A 10 14.31 5.64 -6.85
N ASP A 11 13.52 5.58 -7.92
CA ASP A 11 13.78 6.35 -9.13
C ASP A 11 13.28 7.79 -8.92
N ILE A 12 14.20 8.64 -8.45
CA ILE A 12 13.91 10.03 -8.11
C ILE A 12 13.52 10.82 -9.37
N GLU A 13 14.12 10.51 -10.51
CA GLU A 13 13.85 11.20 -11.77
C GLU A 13 12.45 10.88 -12.27
N ALA A 14 12.07 9.60 -12.29
CA ALA A 14 10.71 9.18 -12.63
C ALA A 14 9.67 9.77 -11.66
N GLY A 15 9.99 9.80 -10.36
CA GLY A 15 9.13 10.43 -9.35
C GLY A 15 8.90 11.92 -9.60
N ASN A 16 9.95 12.66 -9.94
CA ASN A 16 9.84 14.09 -10.25
C ASN A 16 9.07 14.36 -11.54
N SER A 17 9.28 13.56 -12.59
CA SER A 17 8.50 13.66 -13.85
C SER A 17 7.02 13.45 -13.59
N PHE A 18 6.67 12.42 -12.81
CA PHE A 18 5.29 12.12 -12.46
C PHE A 18 4.61 13.26 -11.70
N ILE A 19 5.30 13.91 -10.75
CA ILE A 19 4.77 15.06 -10.02
C ILE A 19 4.43 16.21 -10.97
N ALA A 20 5.31 16.51 -11.93
CA ALA A 20 5.09 17.58 -12.90
C ALA A 20 3.89 17.28 -13.83
N GLU A 21 3.80 16.04 -14.34
CA GLU A 21 2.69 15.60 -15.18
C GLU A 21 1.35 15.64 -14.45
N LEU A 22 1.32 15.21 -13.18
CA LEU A 22 0.12 15.23 -12.35
C LEU A 22 -0.36 16.67 -12.10
N GLN A 23 0.56 17.60 -11.82
CA GLN A 23 0.23 19.01 -11.64
C GLN A 23 -0.37 19.63 -12.90
N ASP A 24 0.23 19.37 -14.07
CA ASP A 24 -0.27 19.84 -15.36
C ASP A 24 -1.67 19.29 -15.67
N LEU A 25 -1.91 18.01 -15.38
CA LEU A 25 -3.23 17.39 -15.52
C LEU A 25 -4.28 18.04 -14.62
N ILE A 26 -3.95 18.28 -13.34
CA ILE A 26 -4.84 18.94 -12.37
C ILE A 26 -5.21 20.34 -12.87
N MET A 27 -4.25 21.11 -13.39
CA MET A 27 -4.52 22.46 -13.92
C MET A 27 -5.37 22.41 -15.20
N LYS A 28 -5.00 21.56 -16.18
CA LYS A 28 -5.69 21.45 -17.47
C LYS A 28 -7.13 20.99 -17.30
N ALA A 29 -7.37 20.01 -16.44
CA ALA A 29 -8.69 19.46 -16.16
C ALA A 29 -9.48 20.25 -15.10
N LYS A 30 -8.87 21.29 -14.50
CA LYS A 30 -9.45 22.11 -13.43
C LYS A 30 -10.00 21.28 -12.27
N LEU A 31 -9.25 20.25 -11.87
CA LEU A 31 -9.67 19.33 -10.82
C LEU A 31 -9.60 19.99 -9.45
N THR A 32 -10.62 19.70 -8.63
CA THR A 32 -10.64 20.06 -7.21
C THR A 32 -10.09 18.91 -6.37
N ALA A 33 -9.63 19.21 -5.14
CA ALA A 33 -9.10 18.17 -4.24
C ALA A 33 -10.12 17.05 -3.96
N TYR A 34 -11.41 17.38 -3.92
CA TYR A 34 -12.51 16.43 -3.74
C TYR A 34 -12.68 15.45 -4.91
N GLN A 35 -12.11 15.75 -6.08
CA GLN A 35 -12.18 14.87 -7.26
C GLN A 35 -10.96 13.96 -7.36
N ILE A 36 -9.98 14.10 -6.45
CA ILE A 36 -8.74 13.34 -6.46
C ILE A 36 -8.81 12.31 -5.32
N TYR A 37 -8.84 11.04 -5.70
CA TYR A 37 -8.88 9.91 -4.79
C TYR A 37 -7.59 9.10 -4.89
N ASN A 38 -7.04 8.71 -3.74
CA ASN A 38 -6.01 7.67 -3.70
C ASN A 38 -6.69 6.31 -3.80
N CYS A 39 -6.08 5.39 -4.54
CA CYS A 39 -6.55 4.04 -4.69
C CYS A 39 -5.36 3.09 -4.52
N ASP A 40 -5.43 2.18 -3.56
CA ASP A 40 -4.36 1.22 -3.31
C ASP A 40 -4.93 -0.16 -2.96
N GLU A 41 -4.19 -1.20 -3.35
CA GLU A 41 -4.55 -2.60 -3.07
C GLU A 41 -3.82 -3.07 -1.81
N THR A 42 -4.59 -3.50 -0.81
CA THR A 42 -4.05 -4.13 0.40
C THR A 42 -4.47 -5.58 0.52
N ALA A 43 -3.55 -6.44 1.00
CA ALA A 43 -3.82 -7.85 1.23
C ALA A 43 -4.08 -8.11 2.72
N LEU A 44 -5.30 -8.52 3.05
CA LEU A 44 -5.70 -8.90 4.40
C LEU A 44 -5.63 -10.42 4.59
N TYR A 45 -4.85 -10.88 5.57
CA TYR A 45 -4.81 -12.29 5.96
C TYR A 45 -5.89 -12.55 6.99
N TRP A 46 -6.87 -13.39 6.65
CA TRP A 46 -8.00 -13.65 7.56
C TRP A 46 -7.96 -15.05 8.18
N ARG A 47 -7.26 -16.01 7.55
CA ARG A 47 -7.05 -17.36 8.08
C ARG A 47 -5.57 -17.72 8.01
N ALA A 48 -4.78 -17.15 8.92
CA ALA A 48 -3.39 -17.53 9.12
C ALA A 48 -3.33 -18.52 10.29
N LEU A 49 -3.13 -19.81 10.00
CA LEU A 49 -2.92 -20.79 11.06
C LEU A 49 -1.55 -20.59 11.73
N PRO A 50 -1.43 -20.83 13.06
CA PRO A 50 -0.14 -20.86 13.73
C PRO A 50 0.79 -21.86 13.05
N THR A 51 2.06 -21.49 12.89
CA THR A 51 3.09 -22.35 12.27
C THR A 51 3.46 -23.55 13.16
N LYS A 52 3.02 -23.54 14.42
CA LYS A 52 3.25 -24.60 15.40
C LYS A 52 1.92 -24.97 16.03
N THR A 53 1.45 -26.18 15.76
CA THR A 53 0.36 -26.83 16.49
C THR A 53 0.98 -27.74 17.54
N LEU A 54 0.44 -27.74 18.77
CA LEU A 54 0.84 -28.71 19.79
C LEU A 54 0.29 -30.08 19.37
N ALA A 55 1.11 -31.12 19.44
CA ALA A 55 0.67 -32.50 19.27
C ALA A 55 -0.24 -32.87 20.45
N ALA A 56 -1.30 -33.63 20.20
CA ALA A 56 -2.10 -34.20 21.28
C ALA A 56 -1.25 -35.22 22.08
N GLU A 57 -1.57 -35.43 23.36
CA GLU A 57 -0.81 -36.33 24.26
C GLU A 57 -0.66 -37.77 23.71
N ASN A 58 -1.58 -38.19 22.84
CA ASN A 58 -1.61 -39.52 22.22
C ASN A 58 -0.95 -39.58 20.82
N GLU A 59 -0.44 -38.46 20.30
CA GLU A 59 0.23 -38.39 18.99
C GLU A 59 1.75 -38.41 19.16
N ALA A 60 2.40 -39.49 18.73
CA ALA A 60 3.86 -39.63 18.81
C ALA A 60 4.62 -38.67 17.87
N VAL A 61 3.97 -38.25 16.78
CA VAL A 61 4.52 -37.34 15.76
C VAL A 61 3.38 -36.51 15.19
N ALA A 62 3.50 -35.18 15.21
CA ALA A 62 2.63 -34.29 14.45
C ALA A 62 3.30 -33.97 13.10
N PRO A 63 2.83 -34.50 11.95
CA PRO A 63 3.31 -34.08 10.65
C PRO A 63 2.96 -32.60 10.47
N GLY A 64 3.98 -31.74 10.38
CA GLY A 64 3.78 -30.29 10.29
C GLY A 64 2.82 -29.93 9.17
N GLY A 65 1.73 -29.25 9.49
CA GLY A 65 0.75 -28.81 8.49
C GLY A 65 1.34 -27.74 7.57
N GLU A 66 1.01 -27.82 6.28
CA GLU A 66 1.30 -26.73 5.35
C GLU A 66 0.63 -25.43 5.84
N LYS A 67 1.32 -24.32 5.66
CA LYS A 67 0.80 -22.99 6.03
C LYS A 67 -0.40 -22.64 5.16
N MET A 68 -1.60 -22.93 5.62
CA MET A 68 -2.81 -22.34 5.04
C MET A 68 -2.87 -20.87 5.47
N MET A 69 -2.58 -19.98 4.51
CA MET A 69 -2.75 -18.54 4.63
C MET A 69 -3.74 -18.09 3.56
N ASN A 70 -5.01 -17.93 3.94
CA ASN A 70 -5.98 -17.31 3.06
C ASN A 70 -5.85 -15.79 3.13
N ARG A 71 -5.71 -15.17 1.95
CA ARG A 71 -5.64 -13.71 1.78
C ARG A 71 -6.86 -13.23 1.02
N VAL A 72 -7.38 -12.09 1.42
CA VAL A 72 -8.37 -11.32 0.67
C VAL A 72 -7.66 -10.06 0.19
N LYS A 73 -7.77 -9.77 -1.11
CA LYS A 73 -7.30 -8.53 -1.71
C LYS A 73 -8.42 -7.49 -1.61
N ILE A 74 -8.12 -6.34 -1.03
CA ILE A 74 -9.06 -5.25 -0.81
C ILE A 74 -8.55 -4.02 -1.55
N LEU A 75 -9.42 -3.41 -2.35
CA LEU A 75 -9.14 -2.13 -2.99
C LEU A 75 -9.73 -1.01 -2.12
N GLY A 76 -8.85 -0.18 -1.55
CA GLY A 76 -9.25 0.96 -0.73
C GLY A 76 -9.23 2.24 -1.56
N MET A 77 -10.29 3.04 -1.48
CA MET A 77 -10.32 4.38 -2.05
C MET A 77 -10.55 5.41 -0.95
N CYS A 78 -9.69 6.43 -0.89
CA CYS A 78 -9.78 7.51 0.10
C CYS A 78 -9.65 8.87 -0.59
N GLU A 79 -10.36 9.87 -0.08
CA GLU A 79 -10.18 11.26 -0.51
C GLU A 79 -8.76 11.73 -0.15
N CYS A 80 -8.06 12.32 -1.11
CA CYS A 80 -6.72 12.84 -0.91
C CYS A 80 -6.74 14.17 -0.15
N PHE A 81 -6.97 14.13 1.16
CA PHE A 81 -6.92 15.33 2.02
C PHE A 81 -5.51 15.98 2.06
N TRP A 82 -4.45 15.21 1.79
CA TRP A 82 -3.07 15.71 1.82
C TRP A 82 -2.74 16.71 0.70
N LEU A 83 -3.44 16.67 -0.45
CA LEU A 83 -3.23 17.61 -1.55
C LEU A 83 -3.68 19.04 -1.21
N THR A 84 -4.66 19.18 -0.31
CA THR A 84 -5.09 20.49 0.20
C THR A 84 -4.03 21.16 1.07
N SER A 85 -3.26 20.40 1.86
CA SER A 85 -2.15 20.95 2.66
C SER A 85 -0.96 21.36 1.80
N TYR A 86 -0.66 20.62 0.71
CA TYR A 86 0.44 20.96 -0.21
C TYR A 86 0.26 22.31 -0.92
N LYS A 87 -0.99 22.72 -1.19
CA LYS A 87 -1.30 24.08 -1.70
C LYS A 87 -1.05 25.18 -0.67
N ALA A 88 -1.14 24.89 0.63
CA ALA A 88 -0.89 25.87 1.68
C ALA A 88 0.61 26.20 1.84
N ASP A 89 1.50 25.25 1.52
CA ASP A 89 2.95 25.44 1.65
C ASP A 89 3.60 26.12 0.43
N PHE A 90 2.94 26.12 -0.73
CA PHE A 90 3.40 26.80 -1.96
C PHE A 90 2.59 28.06 -2.32
N GLY A 91 1.61 28.42 -1.49
CA GLY A 91 0.89 29.70 -1.57
C GLY A 91 1.79 30.83 -1.13
N GLY A 92 2.55 31.39 -2.09
CA GLY A 92 3.42 32.52 -1.89
C GLY A 92 2.77 33.65 -1.09
N LYS A 93 3.51 34.15 -0.12
CA LYS A 93 3.33 35.50 0.41
C LYS A 93 3.66 36.46 -0.73
N GLU A 94 2.64 37.11 -1.28
CA GLU A 94 2.80 38.51 -1.71
C GLU A 94 2.88 39.41 -0.46
#